data_AF-A0A7X7VUS0-F1
#
_entry.id   AF-A0A7X7VUS0-F1
#
_cell.length_a   1.000
_cell.length_b   1.000
_cell.length_c   1.000
_cell.angle_alpha   90.00
_cell.angle_beta   90.00
_cell.angle_gamma   90.00
#
_symmetry.space_group_name_H-M   'P 1'
#
loop_
_entity.id
_entity.type
_entity.pdbx_description
1 polymer ?
#
loop_
_entity_poly.entity_id
_entity_poly.type
_entity_poly.pdbx_seq_one_letter_code
_entity_poly.pdbx_strand_id
1 'polypeptide(L)'
;MRHIELATAFAQGKSLSAEDISAAVACNVLFNDTALGNYSLTEYGRTILQDGVRARLYEDAQDEINRRARSALDTQVAGNHYRNFAIQPVEFIEKNGIPFLEGSVIKRMCRHGNKAKAEDLRKAIHEITLLLELRYGEKP
;
A
#
# COMPACT_ATOMS: atom_id res chain seq x y z
N MET A 1 23.49 -3.47 7.56
CA MET A 1 24.78 -2.91 7.10
C MET A 1 24.61 -1.82 6.03
N ARG A 2 23.76 -2.05 5.00
CA ARG A 2 23.55 -1.14 3.86
C ARG A 2 23.08 0.30 4.21
N HIS A 3 22.10 0.46 5.12
CA HIS A 3 21.56 1.80 5.45
C HIS A 3 22.57 2.78 6.10
N ILE A 4 23.45 2.29 6.99
CA ILE A 4 24.49 3.12 7.61
C ILE A 4 25.53 3.53 6.57
N GLU A 5 25.88 2.61 5.66
CA GLU A 5 26.80 2.89 4.56
C GLU A 5 26.26 3.98 3.64
N LEU A 6 24.95 3.97 3.34
CA LEU A 6 24.29 5.01 2.54
C LEU A 6 24.27 6.37 3.24
N ALA A 7 23.88 6.43 4.52
CA ALA A 7 23.90 7.68 5.30
C ALA A 7 25.32 8.25 5.44
N THR A 8 26.30 7.37 5.64
CA THR A 8 27.73 7.73 5.74
C THR A 8 28.26 8.24 4.40
N ALA A 9 27.94 7.54 3.30
CA ALA A 9 28.33 7.96 1.96
C ALA A 9 27.76 9.33 1.59
N PHE A 10 26.49 9.59 1.92
CA PHE A 10 25.86 10.90 1.75
C PHE A 10 26.56 11.99 2.57
N ALA A 11 26.82 11.75 3.86
CA ALA A 11 27.50 12.72 4.73
C ALA A 11 28.95 12.99 4.29
N GLN A 12 29.58 12.02 3.63
CA GLN A 12 30.91 12.15 3.02
C GLN A 12 30.88 12.75 1.61
N GLY A 13 29.71 13.17 1.11
CA GLY A 13 29.56 13.74 -0.23
C GLY A 13 29.82 12.76 -1.38
N LYS A 14 29.74 11.45 -1.11
CA LYS A 14 29.90 10.42 -2.15
C LYS A 14 28.64 10.34 -3.01
N SER A 15 28.83 10.08 -4.30
CA SER A 15 27.71 9.81 -5.21
C SER A 15 27.01 8.52 -4.82
N LEU A 16 25.70 8.58 -4.64
CA LEU A 16 24.85 7.42 -4.44
C LEU A 16 24.21 6.99 -5.77
N SER A 17 23.94 5.70 -5.93
CA SER A 17 23.17 5.23 -7.10
C SER A 17 21.71 5.69 -7.00
N ALA A 18 21.03 5.79 -8.16
CA ALA A 18 19.61 6.16 -8.21
C ALA A 18 18.73 5.14 -7.46
N GLU A 19 19.11 3.86 -7.48
CA GLU A 19 18.41 2.78 -6.77
C GLU A 19 18.57 2.91 -5.25
N ASP A 20 19.76 3.26 -4.77
CA ASP A 20 20.03 3.48 -3.35
C ASP A 20 19.28 4.71 -2.80
N ILE A 21 19.18 5.78 -3.60
CA ILE A 21 18.41 6.98 -3.26
C ILE A 21 16.92 6.65 -3.27
N SER A 22 16.40 5.99 -4.31
CA SER A 22 14.99 5.67 -4.45
C SER A 22 14.47 4.80 -3.30
N ALA A 23 15.24 3.79 -2.88
CA ALA A 23 14.88 2.93 -1.75
C ALA A 23 14.85 3.70 -0.42
N ALA A 24 15.76 4.66 -0.23
CA ALA A 24 15.88 5.44 0.99
C ALA A 24 14.86 6.59 1.10
N VAL A 25 14.56 7.24 -0.03
CA VAL A 25 13.61 8.36 -0.15
C VAL A 25 12.16 7.86 -0.12
N ALA A 26 11.86 6.72 -0.76
CA ALA A 26 10.51 6.15 -0.74
C ALA A 26 9.99 5.88 0.69
N CYS A 27 10.89 5.75 1.67
CA CYS A 27 10.52 5.52 3.06
C CYS A 27 10.68 6.76 3.97
N ASN A 28 11.31 7.87 3.53
CA ASN A 28 11.67 9.04 4.36
C ASN A 28 12.42 8.69 5.66
N VAL A 29 13.15 7.57 5.69
CA VAL A 29 13.83 7.09 6.91
C VAL A 29 15.21 7.71 7.04
N LEU A 30 15.98 7.72 5.95
CA LEU A 30 17.36 8.22 5.95
C LEU A 30 17.47 9.61 5.34
N PHE A 31 16.73 9.85 4.26
CA PHE A 31 16.74 11.10 3.54
C PHE A 31 15.33 11.62 3.33
N ASN A 32 15.15 12.93 3.40
CA ASN A 32 13.97 13.62 2.90
C ASN A 32 14.34 14.39 1.63
N ASP A 33 13.41 14.43 0.67
CA ASP A 33 13.48 15.33 -0.48
C ASP A 33 13.17 16.76 -0.02
N THR A 34 14.07 17.68 -0.32
CA THR A 34 13.88 19.11 -0.09
C THR A 34 13.51 19.75 -1.42
N ALA A 35 12.65 20.79 -1.37
CA ALA A 35 12.20 21.47 -2.58
C ALA A 35 13.40 21.81 -3.48
N LEU A 36 13.29 21.45 -4.78
CA LEU A 36 14.32 21.52 -5.83
C LEU A 36 15.19 20.25 -6.03
N GLY A 37 14.77 19.09 -5.52
CA GLY A 37 15.43 17.80 -5.83
C GLY A 37 16.75 17.60 -5.09
N ASN A 38 16.92 18.29 -3.97
CA ASN A 38 18.07 18.12 -3.08
C ASN A 38 17.67 17.21 -1.93
N TYR A 39 18.55 16.29 -1.55
CA TYR A 39 18.29 15.40 -0.42
C TYR A 39 18.97 15.92 0.84
N SER A 40 18.38 15.66 2.00
CA SER A 40 19.01 15.93 3.30
C SER A 40 18.77 14.75 4.24
N LEU A 41 19.71 14.52 5.17
CA LEU A 41 19.49 13.53 6.22
C LEU A 41 18.30 13.94 7.08
N THR A 42 17.43 12.99 7.36
CA THR A 42 16.38 13.16 8.37
C THR A 42 17.01 13.33 9.75
N GLU A 43 16.21 13.75 10.74
CA GLU A 43 16.64 13.71 12.15
C GLU A 43 17.16 12.32 12.53
N TYR A 44 16.47 11.27 12.09
CA TYR A 44 16.86 9.88 12.28
C TYR A 44 18.20 9.53 11.59
N GLY A 45 18.40 9.97 10.34
CA GLY A 45 19.65 9.81 9.62
C GLY A 45 20.84 10.50 10.30
N ARG A 46 20.61 11.61 11.03
CA ARG A 46 21.63 12.30 11.81
C ARG A 46 21.99 11.54 13.09
N THR A 47 21.03 10.99 13.81
CA THR A 47 21.27 10.18 15.02
C THR A 47 22.12 8.95 14.72
N ILE A 48 21.89 8.30 13.57
CA ILE A 48 22.68 7.13 13.13
C ILE A 48 24.17 7.47 12.95
N LEU A 49 24.50 8.68 12.49
CA LEU A 49 25.88 9.13 12.28
C LEU A 49 26.58 9.53 13.57
N GLN A 50 25.83 10.07 14.55
CA GLN A 50 26.40 10.58 15.79
C GLN A 50 26.78 9.46 16.77
N ASP A 51 25.98 8.40 16.87
CA ASP A 51 26.13 7.48 18.01
C ASP A 51 26.81 6.15 17.69
N GLY A 52 27.07 5.79 16.42
CA GLY A 52 27.64 4.49 16.09
C GLY A 52 26.81 3.28 16.60
N VAL A 53 25.56 3.52 17.01
CA VAL A 53 24.64 2.53 17.60
C VAL A 53 24.08 1.65 16.47
N ARG A 54 24.83 0.61 16.11
CA ARG A 54 24.57 -0.26 14.95
C ARG A 54 23.47 -1.33 15.16
N ALA A 55 22.97 -1.56 16.38
CA ALA A 55 22.05 -2.67 16.63
C ALA A 55 20.60 -2.22 16.86
N ARG A 56 20.37 -1.35 17.85
CA ARG A 56 19.01 -0.93 18.26
C ARG A 56 18.29 -0.08 17.20
N LEU A 57 19.04 0.81 16.53
CA LEU A 57 18.50 1.64 15.46
C LEU A 57 18.16 0.82 14.21
N TYR A 58 18.85 -0.30 13.95
CA TYR A 58 18.51 -1.14 12.80
C TYR A 58 17.14 -1.81 12.96
N GLU A 59 16.83 -2.30 14.16
CA GLU A 59 15.56 -2.95 14.46
C GLU A 59 14.41 -1.94 14.41
N ASP A 60 14.58 -0.77 15.04
CA ASP A 60 13.56 0.29 15.04
C ASP A 60 13.31 0.86 13.63
N ALA A 61 14.37 1.07 12.82
CA ALA A 61 14.25 1.51 11.43
C ALA A 61 13.53 0.46 10.58
N GLN A 62 13.89 -0.81 10.76
CA GLN A 62 13.34 -1.91 9.97
C GLN A 62 11.86 -2.11 10.30
N ASP A 63 11.46 -1.97 11.55
CA ASP A 63 10.06 -2.03 11.97
C ASP A 63 9.23 -0.87 11.42
N GLU A 64 9.80 0.34 11.35
CA GLU A 64 9.17 1.49 10.70
C GLU A 64 9.01 1.28 9.19
N ILE A 65 10.05 0.77 8.51
CA ILE A 65 10.00 0.39 7.09
C ILE A 65 8.93 -0.69 6.86
N ASN A 66 8.91 -1.74 7.69
CA ASN A 66 7.94 -2.83 7.59
C ASN A 66 6.51 -2.37 7.93
N ARG A 67 6.34 -1.37 8.82
CA ARG A 67 5.02 -0.74 9.07
C ARG A 67 4.55 0.06 7.87
N ARG A 68 5.41 0.86 7.25
CA ARG A 68 5.06 1.68 6.09
C ARG A 68 4.87 0.87 4.81
N ALA A 69 5.58 -0.24 4.69
CA ALA A 69 5.43 -1.18 3.58
C ALA A 69 4.14 -2.00 3.66
N ARG A 70 3.54 -2.16 4.85
CA ARG A 70 2.27 -2.87 5.01
C ARG A 70 1.13 -2.03 4.44
N SER A 71 0.49 -2.55 3.39
CA SER A 71 -0.71 -1.97 2.82
C SER A 71 -1.94 -2.43 3.59
N ALA A 72 -3.00 -1.61 3.58
CA ALA A 72 -4.34 -2.08 3.97
C ALA A 72 -4.79 -3.27 3.10
N LEU A 73 -4.26 -3.39 1.87
CA LEU A 73 -4.47 -4.53 0.98
C LEU A 73 -3.79 -5.82 1.47
N ASP A 74 -2.92 -5.78 2.47
CA ASP A 74 -2.29 -6.99 3.04
C ASP A 74 -3.10 -7.54 4.22
N THR A 75 -4.09 -6.78 4.71
CA THR A 75 -4.84 -7.10 5.92
C THR A 75 -6.30 -7.38 5.60
N GLN A 76 -6.81 -8.54 6.02
CA GLN A 76 -8.24 -8.83 6.04
C GLN A 76 -8.69 -8.99 7.50
N VAL A 77 -9.46 -8.03 8.02
CA VAL A 77 -9.87 -7.99 9.44
C VAL A 77 -10.73 -9.19 9.84
N ALA A 78 -11.53 -9.74 8.92
CA ALA A 78 -12.40 -10.88 9.21
C ALA A 78 -12.63 -11.80 8.00
N GLY A 79 -12.65 -13.11 8.25
CA GLY A 79 -12.73 -14.15 7.24
C GLY A 79 -11.46 -14.27 6.39
N ASN A 80 -11.51 -15.04 5.31
CA ASN A 80 -10.37 -15.31 4.43
C ASN A 80 -10.70 -15.26 2.93
N HIS A 81 -11.85 -14.68 2.57
CA HIS A 81 -12.43 -14.78 1.22
C HIS A 81 -11.73 -13.92 0.15
N TYR A 82 -10.81 -13.02 0.50
CA TYR A 82 -10.01 -12.26 -0.48
C TYR A 82 -8.50 -12.55 -0.42
N ARG A 83 -8.02 -13.14 0.68
CA ARG A 83 -6.59 -13.37 0.94
C ARG A 83 -5.88 -14.23 -0.12
N ASN A 84 -6.62 -15.08 -0.83
CA ASN A 84 -6.07 -15.99 -1.83
C ASN A 84 -6.16 -15.44 -3.26
N PHE A 85 -6.66 -14.22 -3.45
CA PHE A 85 -6.71 -13.61 -4.77
C PHE A 85 -5.35 -13.01 -5.13
N ALA A 86 -4.96 -13.12 -6.40
CA ALA A 86 -3.75 -12.46 -6.91
C ALA A 86 -3.85 -10.92 -6.80
N ILE A 87 -5.05 -10.36 -6.94
CA ILE A 87 -5.39 -8.97 -6.68
C ILE A 87 -6.70 -8.90 -5.89
N GLN A 88 -6.80 -8.00 -4.90
CA GLN A 88 -8.06 -7.87 -4.18
C GLN A 88 -9.13 -7.21 -5.06
N PRO A 89 -10.42 -7.56 -4.91
CA PRO A 89 -11.49 -6.92 -5.69
C PRO A 89 -11.50 -5.40 -5.56
N VAL A 90 -11.24 -4.87 -4.35
CA VAL A 90 -11.15 -3.41 -4.13
C VAL A 90 -10.02 -2.77 -4.93
N GLU A 91 -8.89 -3.45 -5.10
CA GLU A 91 -7.77 -2.93 -5.87
C GLU A 91 -8.13 -2.81 -7.36
N PHE A 92 -8.79 -3.82 -7.92
CA PHE A 92 -9.28 -3.77 -9.30
C PHE A 92 -10.32 -2.65 -9.50
N ILE A 93 -11.26 -2.51 -8.57
CA ILE A 93 -12.33 -1.51 -8.63
C ILE A 93 -11.76 -0.09 -8.59
N GLU A 94 -10.89 0.21 -7.62
CA GLU A 94 -10.30 1.53 -7.45
C GLU A 94 -9.38 1.91 -8.63
N LYS A 95 -8.53 0.98 -9.09
CA LYS A 95 -7.61 1.24 -10.21
C LYS A 95 -8.33 1.54 -11.53
N ASN A 96 -9.53 1.02 -11.72
CA ASN A 96 -10.31 1.20 -12.95
C ASN A 96 -11.43 2.24 -12.80
N GLY A 97 -11.54 2.93 -11.66
CA GLY A 97 -12.58 3.94 -11.43
C GLY A 97 -14.00 3.38 -11.52
N ILE A 98 -14.21 2.13 -11.12
CA ILE A 98 -15.50 1.46 -11.24
C ILE A 98 -16.48 2.03 -10.20
N PRO A 99 -17.69 2.47 -10.60
CA PRO A 99 -18.64 3.06 -9.66
C PRO A 99 -19.18 2.03 -8.63
N PHE A 100 -19.80 2.57 -7.58
CA PHE A 100 -20.13 1.79 -6.37
C PHE A 100 -21.00 0.55 -6.60
N LEU A 101 -22.02 0.62 -7.48
CA LEU A 101 -22.95 -0.48 -7.69
C LEU A 101 -22.26 -1.62 -8.47
N GLU A 102 -21.57 -1.29 -9.56
CA GLU A 102 -20.78 -2.18 -10.38
C GLU A 102 -19.65 -2.83 -9.57
N GLY A 103 -18.96 -2.03 -8.75
CA GLY A 103 -17.91 -2.52 -7.85
C GLY A 103 -18.46 -3.49 -6.80
N SER A 104 -19.67 -3.24 -6.28
CA SER A 104 -20.31 -4.15 -5.33
C SER A 104 -20.73 -5.47 -5.97
N VAL A 105 -21.15 -5.47 -7.24
CA VAL A 105 -21.40 -6.68 -8.02
C VAL A 105 -20.11 -7.48 -8.18
N ILE A 106 -19.02 -6.87 -8.64
CA ILE A 106 -17.70 -7.52 -8.81
C ILE A 106 -17.23 -8.16 -7.50
N LYS A 107 -17.25 -7.38 -6.41
CA LYS A 107 -16.90 -7.84 -5.06
C LYS A 107 -17.68 -9.11 -4.67
N ARG A 108 -18.97 -9.19 -4.99
CA ARG A 108 -19.81 -10.37 -4.70
C ARG A 108 -19.54 -11.54 -5.63
N MET A 109 -19.23 -11.30 -6.90
CA MET A 109 -18.80 -12.34 -7.84
C MET A 109 -17.48 -13.00 -7.41
N CYS A 110 -16.56 -12.25 -6.81
CA CYS A 110 -15.35 -12.85 -6.24
C CYS A 110 -15.62 -13.61 -4.93
N ARG A 111 -16.63 -13.19 -4.16
CA ARG A 111 -16.83 -13.62 -2.77
C ARG A 111 -17.81 -14.78 -2.58
N HIS A 112 -18.82 -14.92 -3.44
CA HIS A 112 -19.96 -15.78 -3.17
C HIS A 112 -19.56 -17.23 -2.86
N GLY A 113 -18.56 -17.78 -3.56
CA GLY A 113 -18.06 -19.14 -3.36
C GLY A 113 -17.49 -19.39 -1.95
N ASN A 114 -16.95 -18.36 -1.30
CA ASN A 114 -16.15 -18.49 -0.08
C ASN A 114 -16.78 -17.83 1.16
N LYS A 115 -17.94 -17.16 1.03
CA LYS A 115 -18.60 -16.49 2.17
C LYS A 115 -20.12 -16.73 2.25
N ALA A 116 -20.90 -16.05 1.41
CA ALA A 116 -22.36 -15.98 1.59
C ALA A 116 -23.16 -16.78 0.52
N LYS A 117 -22.48 -17.52 -0.36
CA LYS A 117 -23.08 -18.41 -1.35
C LYS A 117 -24.17 -17.68 -2.16
N ALA A 118 -25.37 -18.25 -2.25
CA ALA A 118 -26.48 -17.71 -3.03
C ALA A 118 -26.96 -16.32 -2.56
N GLU A 119 -26.71 -15.93 -1.31
CA GLU A 119 -27.11 -14.60 -0.82
C GLU A 119 -26.32 -13.49 -1.51
N ASP A 120 -25.02 -13.68 -1.75
CA ASP A 120 -24.21 -12.71 -2.49
C ASP A 120 -24.70 -12.58 -3.94
N LEU A 121 -25.16 -13.67 -4.56
CA LEU A 121 -25.73 -13.65 -5.90
C LEU A 121 -27.06 -12.88 -5.93
N ARG A 122 -27.94 -13.09 -4.94
CA ARG A 122 -29.20 -12.34 -4.83
C ARG A 122 -28.97 -10.83 -4.65
N LYS A 123 -27.98 -10.46 -3.82
CA LYS A 123 -27.63 -9.05 -3.64
C LYS A 123 -27.02 -8.43 -4.90
N ALA A 124 -26.21 -9.20 -5.65
CA ALA A 124 -25.67 -8.75 -6.93
C ALA A 124 -26.77 -8.53 -7.97
N ILE A 125 -27.76 -9.43 -8.06
CA ILE A 125 -28.95 -9.24 -8.91
C ILE A 125 -29.65 -7.93 -8.54
N HIS A 126 -29.88 -7.68 -7.25
CA HIS A 126 -30.53 -6.44 -6.82
C HIS A 126 -29.74 -5.18 -7.20
N GLU A 127 -28.41 -5.18 -7.09
CA GLU A 127 -27.58 -4.06 -7.54
C GLU A 127 -27.66 -3.83 -9.06
N ILE A 128 -27.77 -4.89 -9.84
CA ILE A 128 -28.00 -4.80 -11.29
C ILE A 128 -29.39 -4.19 -11.56
N THR A 129 -30.42 -4.60 -10.82
CA THR A 129 -31.75 -3.98 -10.92
C THR A 129 -31.70 -2.49 -10.57
N LEU A 130 -30.98 -2.11 -9.51
CA LEU A 130 -30.80 -0.70 -9.16
C LEU A 130 -30.06 0.08 -10.26
N LEU A 131 -29.08 -0.53 -10.93
CA LEU A 131 -28.41 0.11 -12.06
C LEU A 131 -29.36 0.35 -13.23
N LEU A 132 -30.16 -0.66 -13.58
CA LEU A 132 -31.19 -0.56 -14.61
C LEU A 132 -32.17 0.59 -14.30
N GLU A 133 -32.67 0.69 -13.08
CA GLU A 133 -33.60 1.74 -12.68
C GLU A 133 -32.94 3.13 -12.66
N LEU A 134 -31.79 3.27 -11.99
CA LEU A 134 -31.15 4.57 -11.71
C LEU A 134 -30.36 5.15 -12.89
N ARG A 135 -30.01 4.34 -13.89
CA ARG A 135 -29.20 4.77 -15.04
C ARG A 135 -29.91 4.62 -16.38
N TYR A 136 -30.81 3.64 -16.49
CA TYR A 136 -31.48 3.33 -17.74
C TYR A 136 -33.00 3.57 -17.67
N GLY A 137 -33.55 3.86 -16.49
CA GLY A 137 -34.99 4.09 -16.31
C GLY A 137 -35.83 2.82 -16.46
N GLU A 138 -35.20 1.65 -16.44
CA GLU A 138 -35.86 0.35 -16.55
C GLU A 138 -36.33 -0.12 -15.18
N LYS A 139 -37.64 -0.23 -15.00
CA LYS A 139 -38.26 -0.76 -13.77
C LYS A 139 -38.48 -2.26 -13.90
N PRO A 140 -38.30 -3.03 -12.81
CA PRO A 140 -38.52 -4.47 -12.78
C PRO A 140 -39.99 -4.87 -12.98
#